data_AF-A0A1Y2T2M7-F1
#
_entry.id   AF-A0A1Y2T2M7-F1
#
_cell.length_a   1.000
_cell.length_b   1.000
_cell.length_c   1.000
_cell.angle_alpha   90.00
_cell.angle_beta   90.00
_cell.angle_gamma   90.00
#
_symmetry.space_group_name_H-M   'P 1'
#
loop_
_entity.id
_entity.type
_entity.pdbx_description
1 polymer ?
#
loop_
_entity_poly.entity_id
_entity_poly.type
_entity_poly.pdbx_seq_one_letter_code
_entity_poly.pdbx_strand_id
1 'polypeptide(L)'
;MLAAIPAEGSQVAPGQRVDLVVSSGPELQGTEFTKELIVPGPETEKVRFQVVLVDEIDGAEEPRVLVDEELEGGSHVIVSDRFYGSSAYLIIHVNGVEAGWVELP
;
A
#
# COMPACT_ATOMS: atom_id res chain seq x y z
N MET A 1 14.37 -36.76 3.77
CA MET A 1 15.24 -36.48 2.61
C MET A 1 14.44 -35.59 1.67
N LEU A 2 14.76 -34.30 1.60
CA LEU A 2 14.08 -33.33 0.73
C LEU A 2 15.09 -32.89 -0.32
N ALA A 3 14.76 -33.10 -1.60
CA ALA A 3 15.58 -32.76 -2.75
C ALA A 3 15.40 -31.29 -3.12
N ALA A 4 16.46 -30.64 -3.55
CA ALA A 4 16.45 -29.32 -4.18
C ALA A 4 17.17 -29.43 -5.51
N ILE A 5 16.52 -29.10 -6.64
CA ILE A 5 16.98 -28.29 -7.80
C ILE A 5 15.73 -27.98 -8.69
N PRO A 6 15.73 -27.04 -9.67
CA PRO A 6 16.82 -26.69 -10.61
C PRO A 6 17.36 -25.27 -10.39
N ALA A 7 18.55 -24.85 -10.80
CA ALA A 7 19.83 -25.45 -11.21
C ALA A 7 20.73 -24.24 -11.47
N GLU A 8 22.02 -24.33 -11.16
CA GLU A 8 22.99 -23.30 -11.55
C GLU A 8 22.90 -23.06 -13.07
N GLY A 9 22.68 -21.81 -13.50
CA GLY A 9 22.79 -21.48 -14.93
C GLY A 9 21.86 -20.44 -15.55
N SER A 10 21.07 -19.66 -14.80
CA SER A 10 20.34 -18.53 -15.42
C SER A 10 20.96 -17.18 -15.02
N GLN A 11 21.53 -16.54 -16.03
CA GLN A 11 22.13 -15.21 -15.98
C GLN A 11 21.09 -14.17 -15.54
N VAL A 12 21.25 -13.64 -14.32
CA VAL A 12 20.46 -12.48 -13.86
C VAL A 12 20.90 -11.26 -14.67
N ALA A 13 19.97 -10.63 -15.39
CA ALA A 13 20.23 -9.36 -16.05
C ALA A 13 20.33 -8.25 -14.98
N PRO A 14 21.34 -7.36 -15.02
CA PRO A 14 21.39 -6.23 -14.11
C PRO A 14 20.22 -5.29 -14.41
N GLY A 15 19.30 -5.14 -13.47
CA GLY A 15 18.16 -4.21 -13.58
C GLY A 15 16.81 -4.71 -13.09
N GLN A 16 16.67 -5.97 -12.64
CA GLN A 16 15.41 -6.41 -12.02
C GLN A 16 15.34 -5.92 -10.57
N ARG A 17 14.32 -5.08 -10.28
CA ARG A 17 13.91 -4.77 -8.91
C ARG A 17 13.55 -6.08 -8.23
N VAL A 18 14.17 -6.29 -7.08
CA VAL A 18 13.91 -7.41 -6.19
C VAL A 18 12.58 -7.09 -5.49
N ASP A 19 11.52 -7.81 -5.81
CA ASP A 19 10.31 -7.81 -4.99
C ASP A 19 10.65 -8.56 -3.69
N LEU A 20 11.00 -7.78 -2.67
CA LEU A 20 11.30 -8.31 -1.35
C LEU A 20 9.99 -8.74 -0.69
N VAL A 21 9.64 -10.02 -0.83
CA VAL A 21 8.61 -10.66 0.01
C VAL A 21 9.20 -10.81 1.41
N VAL A 22 8.85 -9.90 2.32
CA VAL A 22 9.18 -10.02 3.74
C VAL A 22 8.17 -10.97 4.40
N SER A 23 8.54 -12.24 4.53
CA SER A 23 7.82 -13.20 5.37
C SER A 23 8.01 -12.81 6.84
N SER A 24 6.91 -12.52 7.56
CA SER A 24 6.96 -12.05 8.95
C SER A 24 6.14 -12.96 9.87
N GLY A 25 6.81 -13.95 10.46
CA GLY A 25 6.51 -14.48 11.80
C GLY A 25 5.12 -15.10 12.04
N PRO A 26 4.82 -15.54 13.29
CA PRO A 26 3.54 -16.16 13.61
C PRO A 26 2.41 -15.22 13.21
N GLU A 27 1.45 -15.75 12.46
CA GLU A 27 0.39 -15.02 11.79
C GLU A 27 -0.47 -14.24 12.79
N LEU A 28 -0.09 -13.01 13.09
CA LEU A 28 -1.09 -12.00 13.36
C LEU A 28 -1.91 -11.94 12.06
N GLN A 29 -3.07 -12.60 12.05
CA GLN A 29 -4.02 -12.51 10.95
C GLN A 29 -4.54 -11.08 10.90
N GLY A 30 -3.72 -10.17 10.38
CA GLY A 30 -4.17 -8.83 10.08
C GLY A 30 -5.26 -8.90 9.02
N THR A 31 -6.20 -7.97 9.10
CA THR A 31 -7.31 -7.83 8.17
C THR A 31 -6.79 -7.25 6.86
N GLU A 32 -6.90 -8.03 5.79
CA GLU A 32 -6.58 -7.57 4.44
C GLU A 32 -7.69 -6.66 3.92
N PHE A 33 -7.31 -5.61 3.21
CA PHE A 33 -8.27 -4.75 2.52
C PHE A 33 -7.84 -4.49 1.09
N THR A 34 -8.83 -4.12 0.28
CA THR A 34 -8.62 -3.57 -1.07
C THR A 34 -9.64 -2.47 -1.27
N LYS A 35 -9.16 -1.28 -1.64
CA LYS A 35 -9.99 -0.11 -1.92
C LYS A 35 -9.58 0.51 -3.24
N GLU A 36 -10.57 0.73 -4.09
CA GLU A 36 -10.42 1.60 -5.25
C GLU A 36 -10.68 3.05 -4.82
N LEU A 37 -9.72 3.92 -5.11
CA LEU A 37 -9.76 5.35 -4.84
C LEU A 37 -9.68 6.12 -6.16
N ILE A 38 -10.32 7.28 -6.20
CA ILE A 38 -10.24 8.21 -7.33
C ILE A 38 -9.34 9.36 -6.90
N VAL A 39 -8.32 9.67 -7.70
CA VAL A 39 -7.44 10.81 -7.46
C VAL A 39 -8.25 12.11 -7.54
N PRO A 40 -8.37 12.91 -6.48
CA PRO A 40 -9.12 14.15 -6.53
C PRO A 40 -8.43 15.19 -7.41
N GLY A 41 -9.21 15.88 -8.24
CA GLY A 41 -8.73 16.93 -9.12
C GLY A 41 -9.22 16.76 -10.56
N PRO A 42 -8.94 17.75 -11.43
CA PRO A 42 -9.27 17.64 -12.85
C PRO A 42 -8.34 16.67 -13.58
N GLU A 43 -8.87 15.93 -14.55
CA GLU A 43 -8.11 14.96 -15.38
C GLU A 43 -7.00 15.60 -16.24
N THR A 44 -6.97 16.93 -16.32
CA THR A 44 -5.96 17.70 -17.05
C THR A 44 -4.75 18.08 -16.19
N GLU A 45 -4.77 17.80 -14.89
CA GLU A 45 -3.74 18.22 -13.94
C GLU A 45 -3.14 17.03 -13.21
N LYS A 46 -1.81 17.07 -13.00
CA LYS A 46 -1.11 16.13 -12.14
C LYS A 46 -1.05 16.68 -10.73
N VAL A 47 -1.41 15.84 -9.78
CA VAL A 47 -1.35 16.14 -8.35
C VAL A 47 -0.49 15.10 -7.65
N ARG A 48 0.18 15.51 -6.58
CA ARG A 48 0.83 14.56 -5.68
C ARG A 48 -0.22 13.89 -4.82
N PHE A 49 -0.55 12.65 -5.15
CA PHE A 49 -1.55 11.84 -4.48
C PHE A 49 -0.86 10.94 -3.46
N GLN A 50 -1.19 11.14 -2.18
CA GLN A 50 -0.65 10.36 -1.08
C GLN A 50 -1.79 9.71 -0.30
N VAL A 51 -1.62 8.43 0.03
CA VAL A 51 -2.57 7.66 0.84
C VAL A 51 -1.83 7.11 2.04
N VAL A 52 -2.35 7.40 3.23
CA VAL A 52 -1.79 6.95 4.51
C VAL A 52 -2.80 6.04 5.18
N LEU A 53 -2.42 4.79 5.45
CA LEU A 53 -3.16 3.91 6.34
C LEU A 53 -2.88 4.32 7.78
N VAL A 54 -3.91 4.50 8.57
CA VAL A 54 -3.83 4.64 10.02
C VAL A 54 -4.47 3.41 10.64
N ASP A 55 -3.64 2.64 11.34
CA ASP A 55 -4.05 1.43 12.04
C ASP A 55 -4.14 1.72 13.54
N GLU A 56 -5.26 1.40 14.18
CA GLU A 56 -5.47 1.62 15.61
C GLU A 56 -5.18 0.35 16.41
N ILE A 57 -3.95 0.24 16.93
CA ILE A 57 -3.46 -0.92 17.66
C ILE A 57 -3.31 -0.56 19.13
N ASP A 58 -4.07 -1.23 19.99
CA ASP A 58 -4.07 -1.02 21.45
C ASP A 58 -4.24 0.46 21.87
N GLY A 59 -5.02 1.23 21.09
CA GLY A 59 -5.27 2.65 21.34
C GLY A 59 -4.15 3.60 20.88
N ALA A 60 -3.19 3.10 20.10
CA ALA A 60 -2.18 3.89 19.40
C ALA A 60 -2.45 3.89 17.89
N GLU A 61 -2.29 5.05 17.26
CA GLU A 61 -2.37 5.20 15.81
C GLU A 61 -1.01 4.92 15.17
N GLU A 62 -0.95 3.95 14.26
CA GLU A 62 0.25 3.59 13.50
C GLU A 62 0.08 4.00 12.01
N PRO A 63 0.52 5.22 11.63
CA PRO A 63 0.39 5.70 10.26
C PRO A 63 1.45 5.09 9.33
N ARG A 64 1.02 4.65 8.14
CA ARG A 64 1.86 4.03 7.11
C ARG A 64 1.49 4.58 5.73
N VAL A 65 2.47 5.12 5.01
CA VAL A 65 2.25 5.61 3.64
C VAL A 65 2.14 4.42 2.70
N LEU A 66 1.01 4.31 2.00
CA LEU A 66 0.75 3.25 1.02
C LEU A 66 0.97 3.72 -0.42
N VAL A 67 0.66 4.99 -0.69
CA VAL A 67 0.83 5.63 -1.99
C VAL A 67 1.45 7.01 -1.75
N ASP A 68 2.40 7.39 -2.60
CA ASP A 68 2.94 8.76 -2.70
C ASP A 68 3.50 8.95 -4.11
N GLU A 69 2.62 9.32 -5.05
CA GLU A 69 2.93 9.40 -6.48
C GLU A 69 2.28 10.65 -7.12
N GLU A 70 2.85 11.14 -8.23
CA GLU A 70 2.22 12.18 -9.04
C GLU A 70 1.26 11.53 -10.06
N LEU A 71 -0.03 11.76 -9.88
CA LEU A 71 -1.09 11.14 -10.67
C LEU A 71 -2.02 12.20 -11.27
N GLU A 72 -2.64 11.87 -12.40
CA GLU A 72 -3.65 12.73 -13.02
C GLU A 72 -4.95 12.66 -12.21
N GLY A 73 -5.62 13.80 -12.01
CA GLY A 73 -6.94 13.83 -11.40
C GLY A 73 -7.92 12.87 -12.11
N GLY A 74 -8.86 12.29 -11.39
CA GLY A 74 -9.80 11.31 -11.95
C GLY A 74 -9.20 9.91 -12.20
N SER A 75 -7.89 9.71 -12.06
CA SER A 75 -7.29 8.37 -12.15
C SER A 75 -7.81 7.44 -11.06
N HIS A 76 -8.04 6.17 -11.40
CA HIS A 76 -8.38 5.12 -10.43
C HIS A 76 -7.10 4.48 -9.88
N VAL A 77 -7.01 4.37 -8.55
CA VAL A 77 -5.90 3.77 -7.81
C VAL A 77 -6.45 2.66 -6.93
N ILE A 78 -5.95 1.45 -7.10
CA ILE A 78 -6.27 0.33 -6.23
C ILE A 78 -5.23 0.28 -5.11
N VAL A 79 -5.67 0.50 -3.88
CA VAL A 79 -4.86 0.43 -2.68
C VAL A 79 -5.21 -0.85 -1.93
N SER A 80 -4.21 -1.69 -1.68
CA SER A 80 -4.35 -2.92 -0.93
C SER A 80 -3.20 -3.09 0.04
N ASP A 81 -3.50 -3.35 1.30
CA ASP A 81 -2.53 -3.72 2.34
C ASP A 81 -3.29 -4.51 3.42
N ARG A 82 -2.69 -4.64 4.59
CA ARG A 82 -3.21 -5.29 5.78
C ARG A 82 -3.03 -4.38 6.99
N PHE A 83 -4.05 -4.35 7.85
CA PHE A 83 -4.01 -3.70 9.16
C PHE A 83 -4.24 -4.75 10.26
N TYR A 84 -3.87 -4.45 11.50
CA TYR A 84 -3.83 -5.41 12.62
C TYR A 84 -4.66 -4.97 13.82
N GLY A 85 -5.00 -3.68 13.87
CA GLY A 85 -5.85 -3.09 14.89
C GLY A 85 -7.32 -3.49 14.79
N SER A 86 -8.10 -3.06 15.78
CA SER A 86 -9.56 -3.24 15.78
C SER A 86 -10.28 -2.26 14.86
N SER A 87 -9.63 -1.17 14.48
CA SER A 87 -10.13 -0.17 13.55
C SER A 87 -8.97 0.35 12.70
N ALA A 88 -9.27 0.70 11.45
CA ALA A 88 -8.30 1.32 10.56
C ALA A 88 -9.00 2.20 9.52
N TYR A 89 -8.29 3.20 9.03
CA TYR A 89 -8.80 4.11 8.01
C TYR A 89 -7.66 4.61 7.10
N LEU A 90 -8.02 5.06 5.90
CA LEU A 90 -7.10 5.70 4.97
C LEU A 90 -7.29 7.22 5.03
N ILE A 91 -6.19 7.96 5.11
CA ILE A 91 -6.17 9.42 4.91
C ILE A 91 -5.62 9.70 3.51
N ILE A 92 -6.35 10.50 2.75
CA ILE A 92 -5.99 10.89 1.39
C ILE A 92 -5.46 12.31 1.43
N HIS A 93 -4.25 12.51 0.95
CA HIS A 93 -3.62 13.80 0.77
C HIS A 93 -3.44 14.11 -0.72
N VAL A 94 -3.73 15.35 -1.10
CA VAL A 94 -3.51 15.87 -2.45
C VAL A 94 -2.64 17.12 -2.34
N ASN A 95 -1.47 17.09 -2.98
CA ASN A 95 -0.47 18.16 -2.90
C ASN A 95 -0.07 18.50 -1.45
N GLY A 96 -0.06 17.49 -0.57
CA GLY A 96 0.28 17.65 0.85
C GLY A 96 -0.86 18.18 1.74
N VAL A 97 -2.07 18.35 1.20
CA VAL A 97 -3.26 18.77 1.96
C VAL A 97 -4.21 17.58 2.09
N GLU A 98 -4.74 17.34 3.29
CA GLU A 98 -5.77 16.32 3.50
C GLU A 98 -7.02 16.65 2.67
N ALA A 99 -7.38 15.73 1.78
CA ALA A 99 -8.55 15.82 0.91
C ALA A 99 -9.74 15.03 1.46
N GLY A 100 -9.49 14.02 2.31
CA GLY A 100 -10.53 13.23 2.97
C GLY A 100 -10.01 11.92 3.54
N TRP A 101 -10.92 11.11 4.07
CA TRP A 101 -10.59 9.81 4.66
C TRP A 101 -11.61 8.73 4.28
N VAL A 102 -11.21 7.46 4.42
CA VAL A 102 -12.03 6.29 4.13
C VAL A 102 -11.86 5.25 5.24
N GLU A 103 -12.96 4.91 5.93
CA GLU A 103 -12.99 3.79 6.89
C GLU A 103 -12.76 2.45 6.20
N LEU A 104 -11.97 1.59 6.85
CA LEU A 104 -11.75 0.21 6.43
C LEU A 104 -12.70 -0.74 7.19
N PRO A 105 -13.10 -1.86 6.54
CA PRO A 105 -14.07 -2.81 7.11
C PRO A 105 -13.51 -3.65 8.26
#